data_AF-A0A972B3E4-F1
#
_entry.id   AF-A0A972B3E4-F1
#
_cell.length_a   1.000
_cell.length_b   1.000
_cell.length_c   1.000
_cell.angle_alpha   90.00
_cell.angle_beta   90.00
_cell.angle_gamma   90.00
#
_symmetry.space_group_name_H-M   'P 1'
#
loop_
_entity.id
_entity.type
_entity.pdbx_description
1 polymer ?
#
loop_
_entity_poly.entity_id
_entity_poly.type
_entity_poly.pdbx_seq_one_letter_code
_entity_poly.pdbx_strand_id
1 'polypeptide(L)'
;MQTAIAYSFLCIALGCSAQALASEAPANVFNAQNYQPKGAHNSLPPPRRTTATTPASKSRQNKPGKPIEVRWQWNSHSFSNSQSTGKKRNNGTSSRHQHSGLFYYHIHGQQIPTAGICNNYNAGSFIYRDCRKAARQHFQQECNAGVSIACTAANMAP
;
A
#
# COMPACT_ATOMS: atom_id res chain seq x y z
N MET A 1 69.61 51.43 -5.39
CA MET A 1 69.81 51.57 -6.85
C MET A 1 70.71 50.42 -7.31
N GLN A 2 70.45 49.92 -8.52
CA GLN A 2 71.13 48.82 -9.26
C GLN A 2 70.92 47.38 -8.76
N THR A 3 70.78 46.35 -9.59
CA THR A 3 70.01 46.05 -10.83
C THR A 3 70.28 44.56 -11.11
N ALA A 4 69.31 43.83 -11.64
CA ALA A 4 69.38 42.41 -11.96
C ALA A 4 70.21 42.07 -13.21
N ILE A 5 70.75 40.84 -13.28
CA ILE A 5 71.18 40.10 -14.49
C ILE A 5 70.93 38.60 -14.16
N ALA A 6 69.85 37.94 -14.61
CA ALA A 6 69.54 37.40 -15.94
C ALA A 6 70.10 35.98 -16.23
N TYR A 7 69.17 35.01 -16.27
CA TYR A 7 69.04 33.77 -17.07
C TYR A 7 70.21 32.77 -17.21
N SER A 8 69.91 31.46 -17.03
CA SER A 8 69.85 30.47 -18.14
C SER A 8 69.54 29.04 -17.64
N PHE A 9 68.51 28.46 -18.23
CA PHE A 9 68.07 27.05 -18.15
C PHE A 9 68.96 26.12 -18.99
N LEU A 10 69.30 24.92 -18.49
CA LEU A 10 69.21 23.57 -19.13
C LEU A 10 70.10 22.58 -18.30
N CYS A 11 69.56 21.71 -17.44
CA CYS A 11 68.93 20.39 -17.68
C CYS A 11 69.89 19.17 -17.72
N ILE A 12 69.57 18.19 -16.86
CA ILE A 12 69.66 16.72 -17.07
C ILE A 12 71.02 16.04 -16.79
N ALA A 13 71.11 15.35 -15.64
CA ALA A 13 71.39 13.90 -15.56
C ALA A 13 71.38 13.37 -14.10
N LEU A 14 70.64 12.28 -13.90
CA LEU A 14 70.77 11.27 -12.81
C LEU A 14 70.35 11.65 -11.38
N GLY A 15 69.09 11.35 -11.06
CA GLY A 15 68.63 11.23 -9.67
C GLY A 15 67.13 11.31 -9.52
N CYS A 16 66.41 10.46 -10.26
CA CYS A 16 64.95 10.38 -10.27
C CYS A 16 64.41 10.09 -8.86
N SER A 17 63.91 11.10 -8.17
CA SER A 17 63.12 10.90 -6.94
C SER A 17 61.79 10.29 -7.34
N ALA A 18 61.66 8.97 -7.18
CA ALA A 18 60.37 8.30 -7.15
C ALA A 18 59.58 8.86 -5.95
N GLN A 19 58.81 9.91 -6.20
CA GLN A 19 57.72 10.29 -5.31
C GLN A 19 56.75 9.12 -5.37
N ALA A 20 56.81 8.26 -4.35
CA ALA A 20 55.75 7.31 -4.08
C ALA A 20 54.44 8.10 -4.12
N LEU A 21 53.55 7.72 -5.04
CA LEU A 21 52.20 8.23 -5.05
C LEU A 21 51.66 8.00 -3.64
N ALA A 22 51.49 9.08 -2.89
CA ALA A 22 50.53 9.09 -1.82
C ALA A 22 49.19 8.84 -2.52
N SER A 23 48.78 7.57 -2.54
CA SER A 23 47.43 7.22 -2.91
C SER A 23 46.55 7.98 -1.93
N GLU A 24 45.91 9.04 -2.41
CA GLU A 24 44.83 9.69 -1.72
C GLU A 24 43.74 8.62 -1.59
N ALA A 25 43.77 7.89 -0.47
CA ALA A 25 42.77 6.88 -0.19
C ALA A 25 41.42 7.62 -0.20
N PRO A 26 40.40 7.10 -0.91
CA PRO A 26 39.10 7.75 -0.92
C PRO A 26 38.62 7.89 0.53
N ALA A 27 38.04 9.04 0.86
CA ALA A 27 37.53 9.44 2.18
C ALA A 27 36.31 8.61 2.64
N ASN A 28 36.33 7.31 2.36
CA ASN A 28 35.21 6.37 2.41
C ASN A 28 35.69 5.00 2.92
N VAL A 29 36.84 4.91 3.59
CA VAL A 29 37.28 3.65 4.21
C VAL A 29 36.47 3.42 5.48
N PHE A 30 35.54 2.46 5.41
CA PHE A 30 34.81 1.98 6.58
C PHE A 30 35.73 1.09 7.42
N ASN A 31 36.24 1.60 8.54
CA ASN A 31 37.07 0.86 9.48
C ASN A 31 36.55 1.02 10.92
N ALA A 32 36.97 0.12 11.82
CA ALA A 32 36.53 0.09 13.21
C ALA A 32 36.92 1.36 14.00
N GLN A 33 37.90 2.12 13.50
CA GLN A 33 38.35 3.39 14.07
C GLN A 33 37.49 4.59 13.62
N ASN A 34 36.73 4.46 12.52
CA ASN A 34 35.87 5.51 11.95
C ASN A 34 34.37 5.17 12.07
N TYR A 35 34.02 4.14 12.84
CA TYR A 35 32.63 3.79 13.12
C TYR A 35 32.33 4.03 14.60
N GLN A 36 31.54 5.06 14.88
CA GLN A 36 30.87 5.24 16.17
C GLN A 36 29.41 4.82 16.01
N PRO A 37 28.98 3.66 16.55
CA PRO A 37 27.58 3.27 16.49
C PRO A 37 26.74 4.30 17.24
N LYS A 38 25.79 4.90 16.53
CA LYS A 38 24.77 5.74 17.17
C LYS A 38 23.87 4.82 18.00
N GLY A 39 23.62 5.19 19.25
CA GLY A 39 22.71 4.45 20.13
C GLY A 39 21.32 4.29 19.50
N ALA A 40 20.54 3.32 20.00
CA ALA A 40 19.20 3.06 19.50
C ALA A 40 18.32 4.32 19.66
N HIS A 41 18.09 5.03 18.55
CA HIS A 41 17.32 6.27 18.52
C HIS A 41 15.81 6.02 18.68
N ASN A 42 15.36 4.77 18.52
CA ASN A 42 13.96 4.39 18.60
C ASN A 42 13.70 3.48 19.80
N SER A 43 13.60 4.07 20.99
CA SER A 43 12.97 3.41 22.13
C SER A 43 11.45 3.52 21.98
N LEU A 44 10.76 2.39 21.77
CA LEU A 44 9.31 2.38 21.82
C LEU A 44 8.84 2.69 23.25
N PRO A 45 7.85 3.57 23.45
CA PRO A 45 7.30 3.80 24.77
C PRO A 45 6.68 2.50 25.31
N PRO A 46 6.75 2.25 26.62
CA PRO A 46 6.12 1.08 27.20
C PRO A 46 4.62 1.07 26.90
N PRO A 47 4.01 -0.11 26.68
CA PRO A 47 2.60 -0.21 26.36
C PRO A 47 1.76 0.45 27.45
N ARG A 48 0.87 1.36 27.02
CA ARG A 48 -0.05 2.07 27.92
C ARG A 48 -0.96 1.05 28.59
N ARG A 49 -0.93 0.96 29.93
CA ARG A 49 -1.88 0.14 30.69
C ARG A 49 -3.28 0.72 30.49
N THR A 50 -4.15 -0.02 29.81
CA THR A 50 -5.58 0.28 29.73
C THR A 50 -6.25 -0.26 30.98
N THR A 51 -6.84 0.62 31.79
CA THR A 51 -7.82 0.20 32.80
C THR A 51 -9.06 -0.30 32.07
N ALA A 52 -9.58 -1.45 32.48
CA ALA A 52 -10.71 -2.13 31.86
C ALA A 52 -11.89 -1.17 31.62
N THR A 53 -12.32 -1.06 30.37
CA THR A 53 -13.53 -0.36 29.97
C THR A 53 -14.73 -1.05 30.62
N THR A 54 -15.50 -0.31 31.42
CA THR A 54 -16.82 -0.71 31.90
C THR A 54 -17.67 -1.25 30.75
N PRO A 55 -18.34 -2.41 30.89
CA PRO A 55 -19.15 -2.95 29.81
C PRO A 55 -20.24 -1.94 29.45
N ALA A 56 -20.24 -1.51 28.19
CA ALA A 56 -21.27 -0.66 27.65
C ALA A 56 -22.63 -1.32 27.92
N SER A 57 -23.54 -0.56 28.52
CA SER A 57 -24.95 -0.91 28.66
C SER A 57 -25.44 -1.53 27.35
N LYS A 58 -25.97 -2.76 27.43
CA LYS A 58 -26.62 -3.44 26.30
C LYS A 58 -27.82 -2.58 25.90
N SER A 59 -27.60 -1.65 24.97
CA SER A 59 -28.66 -0.96 24.25
C SER A 59 -29.61 -2.03 23.73
N ARG A 60 -30.90 -1.89 24.06
CA ARG A 60 -31.97 -2.81 23.64
C ARG A 60 -31.95 -2.87 22.12
N GLN A 61 -31.31 -3.90 21.58
CA GLN A 61 -31.29 -4.16 20.14
C GLN A 61 -32.71 -4.55 19.74
N ASN A 62 -33.41 -3.61 19.12
CA ASN A 62 -34.58 -3.93 18.31
C ASN A 62 -34.17 -5.08 17.38
N LYS A 63 -34.86 -6.23 17.51
CA LYS A 63 -34.56 -7.40 16.69
C LYS A 63 -34.60 -6.95 15.23
N PRO A 64 -33.49 -7.05 14.47
CA PRO A 64 -33.51 -6.64 13.08
C PRO A 64 -34.55 -7.49 12.35
N GLY A 65 -35.31 -6.84 11.46
CA GLY A 65 -36.21 -7.55 10.56
C GLY A 65 -35.44 -8.61 9.74
N LYS A 66 -36.17 -9.53 9.11
CA LYS A 66 -35.56 -10.60 8.31
C LYS A 66 -34.56 -10.00 7.29
N PRO A 67 -33.34 -10.57 7.17
CA PRO A 67 -32.36 -10.09 6.20
C PRO A 67 -32.91 -10.25 4.79
N ILE A 68 -32.66 -9.26 3.94
CA ILE A 68 -32.89 -9.35 2.50
C ILE A 68 -31.67 -10.03 1.89
N GLU A 69 -31.91 -11.10 1.14
CA GLU A 69 -30.88 -11.85 0.41
C GLU A 69 -30.77 -11.34 -1.02
N VAL A 70 -29.54 -11.05 -1.47
CA VAL A 70 -29.27 -10.64 -2.85
C VAL A 70 -28.16 -11.49 -3.42
N ARG A 71 -28.43 -12.07 -4.60
CA ARG A 71 -27.42 -12.77 -5.39
C ARG A 71 -26.63 -11.76 -6.21
N TRP A 72 -25.32 -11.92 -6.23
CA TRP A 72 -24.42 -11.04 -6.95
C TRP A 72 -23.42 -11.83 -7.79
N GLN A 73 -22.94 -11.18 -8.85
CA GLN A 73 -21.88 -11.68 -9.70
C GLN A 73 -21.00 -10.52 -10.14
N TRP A 74 -19.70 -10.76 -10.25
CA TRP A 74 -18.73 -9.76 -10.65
C TRP A 74 -17.64 -10.38 -11.53
N ASN A 75 -17.40 -9.74 -12.67
CA ASN A 75 -16.32 -10.11 -13.57
C ASN A 75 -15.10 -9.25 -13.27
N SER A 76 -14.05 -9.88 -12.74
CA SER A 76 -12.78 -9.21 -12.50
C SER A 76 -11.79 -9.50 -13.64
N HIS A 77 -11.04 -8.48 -14.02
CA HIS A 77 -9.87 -8.65 -14.86
C HIS A 77 -8.72 -9.10 -13.96
N SER A 78 -8.23 -10.34 -14.13
CA SER A 78 -6.89 -10.66 -13.64
C SER A 78 -5.89 -10.03 -14.58
N PHE A 79 -5.07 -9.13 -14.06
CA PHE A 79 -3.80 -8.84 -14.69
C PHE A 79 -2.87 -9.99 -14.31
N SER A 80 -2.64 -10.92 -15.23
CA SER A 80 -1.52 -11.82 -15.07
C SER A 80 -0.26 -10.96 -15.15
N ASN A 81 0.43 -10.76 -14.02
CA ASN A 81 1.81 -10.28 -13.99
C ASN A 81 2.73 -11.38 -14.54
N SER A 82 2.48 -11.80 -15.79
CA SER A 82 3.47 -12.53 -16.58
C SER A 82 4.49 -11.49 -17.02
N GLN A 83 5.43 -11.17 -16.13
CA GLN A 83 6.62 -10.40 -16.48
C GLN A 83 7.31 -11.16 -17.61
N SER A 84 7.20 -10.60 -18.82
CA SER A 84 7.72 -11.17 -20.05
C SER A 84 9.24 -11.30 -19.97
N THR A 85 9.74 -12.46 -19.55
CA THR A 85 11.07 -12.92 -19.96
C THR A 85 10.98 -13.33 -21.43
N GLY A 86 11.13 -12.35 -22.33
CA GLY A 86 11.64 -12.56 -23.69
C GLY A 86 10.83 -13.41 -24.69
N LYS A 87 9.51 -13.58 -24.56
CA LYS A 87 8.74 -14.25 -25.63
C LYS A 87 7.34 -13.63 -25.78
N LYS A 88 7.18 -12.73 -26.77
CA LYS A 88 5.88 -12.27 -27.27
C LYS A 88 5.07 -13.50 -27.72
N ARG A 89 4.21 -14.02 -26.86
CA ARG A 89 3.12 -14.89 -27.26
C ARG A 89 1.95 -13.99 -27.61
N ASN A 90 1.59 -13.93 -28.89
CA ASN A 90 0.51 -13.10 -29.46
C ASN A 90 -0.90 -13.56 -29.03
N ASN A 91 -1.05 -14.09 -27.82
CA ASN A 91 -2.33 -14.56 -27.30
C ASN A 91 -2.36 -14.37 -25.79
N GLY A 92 -2.39 -13.11 -25.36
CA GLY A 92 -2.64 -12.74 -23.97
C GLY A 92 -4.10 -13.00 -23.63
N THR A 93 -4.44 -14.26 -23.36
CA THR A 93 -5.79 -14.62 -22.92
C THR A 93 -5.99 -14.02 -21.53
N SER A 94 -6.67 -12.88 -21.45
CA SER A 94 -7.10 -12.31 -20.17
C SER A 94 -8.02 -13.33 -19.50
N SER A 95 -7.54 -14.07 -18.50
CA SER A 95 -8.39 -14.95 -17.72
C SER A 95 -9.35 -14.09 -16.91
N ARG A 96 -10.60 -14.00 -17.36
CA ARG A 96 -11.66 -13.37 -16.57
C ARG A 96 -11.94 -14.27 -15.38
N HIS A 97 -11.73 -13.77 -14.16
CA HIS A 97 -12.21 -14.46 -12.97
C HIS A 97 -13.60 -13.90 -12.65
N GLN A 98 -14.59 -14.78 -12.70
CA GLN A 98 -15.95 -14.47 -12.28
C GLN A 98 -16.12 -14.90 -10.83
N HIS A 99 -16.44 -13.94 -9.97
CA HIS A 99 -16.84 -14.22 -8.60
C HIS A 99 -18.36 -14.09 -8.50
N SER A 100 -18.99 -14.95 -7.72
CA SER A 100 -20.43 -14.88 -7.45
C SER A 100 -20.71 -15.30 -6.02
N GLY A 101 -21.89 -14.93 -5.54
CA GLY A 101 -22.39 -15.39 -4.27
C GLY A 101 -23.58 -14.59 -3.79
N LEU A 102 -23.73 -14.49 -2.48
CA LEU A 102 -24.84 -13.81 -1.84
C LEU A 102 -24.32 -12.78 -0.86
N PHE A 103 -25.07 -11.68 -0.71
CA PHE A 103 -24.92 -10.80 0.44
C PHE A 103 -26.28 -10.56 1.06
N TYR A 104 -26.24 -10.19 2.34
CA TYR A 104 -27.41 -9.92 3.15
C TYR A 104 -27.36 -8.48 3.63
N TYR A 105 -28.52 -7.83 3.68
CA TYR A 105 -28.66 -6.55 4.33
C TYR A 105 -29.98 -6.45 5.09
N HIS A 106 -30.02 -5.54 6.04
CA HIS A 106 -31.23 -5.23 6.80
C HIS A 106 -31.60 -3.77 6.53
N ILE A 107 -32.87 -3.44 6.68
CA ILE A 107 -33.33 -2.06 6.68
C ILE A 107 -33.57 -1.66 8.14
N HIS A 108 -32.91 -0.61 8.59
CA HIS A 108 -33.05 -0.06 9.93
C HIS A 108 -33.72 1.30 9.83
N GLY A 109 -35.04 1.34 10.05
CA GLY A 109 -35.83 2.56 9.85
C GLY A 109 -35.82 2.97 8.38
N GLN A 110 -35.21 4.13 8.08
CA GLN A 110 -35.10 4.66 6.72
C GLN A 110 -33.68 4.56 6.13
N GLN A 111 -32.84 3.69 6.69
CA GLN A 111 -31.46 3.53 6.24
C GLN A 111 -31.07 2.06 6.09
N ILE A 112 -30.20 1.79 5.12
CA ILE A 112 -29.52 0.50 4.95
C ILE A 112 -28.10 0.67 5.51
N PRO A 113 -27.73 -0.02 6.60
CA PRO A 113 -26.38 0.03 7.14
C PRO A 113 -25.43 -0.73 6.22
N THR A 114 -24.53 0.02 5.56
CA THR A 114 -23.59 -0.53 4.59
C THR A 114 -22.37 -1.23 5.22
N ALA A 115 -22.16 -1.05 6.53
CA ALA A 115 -21.07 -1.69 7.27
C ALA A 115 -21.25 -3.21 7.44
N GLY A 116 -22.49 -3.70 7.34
CA GLY A 116 -22.82 -5.12 7.46
C GLY A 116 -22.67 -5.93 6.17
N ILE A 117 -22.50 -5.23 5.05
CA ILE A 117 -22.64 -5.80 3.71
C ILE A 117 -21.37 -6.55 3.33
N CYS A 118 -21.54 -7.78 2.81
CA CYS A 118 -20.47 -8.71 2.45
C CYS A 118 -19.69 -9.28 3.64
N ASN A 119 -20.23 -9.21 4.87
CA ASN A 119 -19.58 -9.76 6.07
C ASN A 119 -19.46 -11.30 6.09
N ASN A 120 -20.13 -11.98 5.16
CA ASN A 120 -19.96 -13.41 4.93
C ASN A 120 -18.64 -13.76 4.21
N TYR A 121 -17.88 -12.76 3.75
CA TYR A 121 -16.57 -12.92 3.13
C TYR A 121 -15.47 -12.31 3.99
N ASN A 122 -14.26 -12.88 3.89
CA ASN A 122 -13.10 -12.38 4.62
C ASN A 122 -12.74 -10.95 4.17
N ALA A 123 -12.67 -10.01 5.11
CA ALA A 123 -12.27 -8.62 4.83
C ALA A 123 -10.91 -8.58 4.13
N GLY A 124 -10.81 -7.79 3.06
CA GLY A 124 -9.59 -7.66 2.25
C GLY A 124 -9.39 -8.74 1.17
N SER A 125 -10.21 -9.79 1.15
CA SER A 125 -10.19 -10.76 0.06
C SER A 125 -10.70 -10.15 -1.26
N PHE A 126 -10.26 -10.70 -2.40
CA PHE A 126 -10.76 -10.27 -3.71
C PHE A 126 -12.28 -10.46 -3.83
N ILE A 127 -12.81 -11.57 -3.30
CA ILE A 127 -14.25 -11.83 -3.30
C ILE A 127 -15.02 -10.82 -2.45
N TYR A 128 -14.49 -10.39 -1.30
CA TYR A 128 -15.09 -9.32 -0.49
C TYR A 128 -15.14 -8.00 -1.25
N ARG A 129 -14.03 -7.60 -1.87
CA ARG A 129 -13.95 -6.36 -2.67
C ARG A 129 -14.92 -6.39 -3.85
N ASP A 130 -15.02 -7.52 -4.54
CA ASP A 130 -15.91 -7.67 -5.69
C ASP A 130 -17.38 -7.75 -5.25
N CYS A 131 -17.68 -8.38 -4.11
CA CYS A 131 -19.00 -8.34 -3.47
C CYS A 131 -19.42 -6.90 -3.15
N ARG A 132 -18.53 -6.09 -2.55
CA ARG A 132 -18.80 -4.68 -2.22
C ARG A 132 -19.10 -3.85 -3.46
N LYS A 133 -18.35 -4.06 -4.55
CA LYS A 133 -18.64 -3.42 -5.86
C LYS A 133 -20.00 -3.84 -6.42
N ALA A 134 -20.31 -5.13 -6.40
CA ALA A 134 -21.58 -5.64 -6.89
C ALA A 134 -22.76 -5.15 -6.05
N ALA A 135 -22.61 -5.11 -4.71
CA ALA A 135 -23.61 -4.57 -3.80
C ALA A 135 -23.87 -3.08 -4.06
N ARG A 136 -22.80 -2.28 -4.24
CA ARG A 136 -22.92 -0.87 -4.63
C ARG A 136 -23.72 -0.71 -5.93
N GLN A 137 -23.40 -1.52 -6.94
CA GLN A 137 -24.11 -1.50 -8.22
C GLN A 137 -25.59 -1.88 -8.05
N HIS A 138 -25.90 -2.88 -7.22
CA HIS A 138 -27.28 -3.25 -6.90
C HIS A 138 -28.04 -2.09 -6.26
N PHE A 139 -27.49 -1.43 -5.23
CA PHE A 139 -28.16 -0.28 -4.63
C PHE A 139 -28.29 0.91 -5.57
N GLN A 140 -27.34 1.10 -6.49
CA GLN A 140 -27.45 2.12 -7.52
C GLN A 140 -28.62 1.82 -8.46
N GLN A 141 -28.84 0.55 -8.83
CA GLN A 141 -29.97 0.14 -9.66
C GLN A 141 -31.30 0.36 -8.93
N GLU A 142 -31.40 -0.06 -7.67
CA GLU A 142 -32.58 0.17 -6.82
C GLU A 142 -32.88 1.67 -6.64
N CYS A 143 -31.83 2.48 -6.43
CA CYS A 143 -31.97 3.93 -6.36
C CYS A 143 -32.52 4.51 -7.65
N ASN A 144 -31.97 4.09 -8.81
CA ASN A 144 -32.44 4.52 -10.12
C ASN A 144 -33.88 4.04 -10.41
N ALA A 145 -34.30 2.92 -9.81
CA ALA A 145 -35.66 2.41 -9.88
C ALA A 145 -36.66 3.15 -8.95
N GLY A 146 -36.20 4.12 -8.15
CA GLY A 146 -37.04 4.95 -7.29
C GLY A 146 -37.03 4.55 -5.81
N VAL A 147 -36.21 3.58 -5.40
CA VAL A 147 -36.07 3.22 -3.98
C VAL A 147 -35.12 4.20 -3.29
N SER A 148 -35.68 5.26 -2.70
CA SER A 148 -34.91 6.36 -2.09
C SER A 148 -33.94 5.90 -0.97
N ILE A 149 -34.33 4.88 -0.20
CA ILE A 149 -33.50 4.32 0.88
C ILE A 149 -32.21 3.69 0.32
N ALA A 150 -32.28 3.10 -0.89
CA ALA A 150 -31.12 2.49 -1.54
C ALA A 150 -30.11 3.53 -2.05
N CYS A 151 -30.54 4.76 -2.34
CA CYS A 151 -29.64 5.83 -2.80
C CYS A 151 -28.53 6.17 -1.79
N THR A 152 -28.84 6.09 -0.50
CA THR A 152 -27.83 6.30 0.55
C THR A 152 -26.81 5.16 0.55
N ALA A 153 -27.27 3.92 0.34
CA ALA A 153 -26.42 2.75 0.27
C ALA A 153 -25.58 2.69 -1.02
N ALA A 154 -26.07 3.25 -2.13
CA ALA A 154 -25.37 3.31 -3.41
C ALA A 154 -24.04 4.12 -3.36
N ASN A 155 -23.89 4.98 -2.35
CA ASN A 155 -22.67 5.74 -2.09
C ASN A 155 -21.65 4.99 -1.20
N MET A 156 -21.84 3.70 -0.93
CA MET A 156 -20.89 2.90 -0.16
C MET A 156 -19.52 2.75 -0.85
N ALA A 157 -18.46 2.69 -0.05
CA ALA A 157 -17.11 2.40 -0.55
C ALA A 157 -17.02 0.93 -1.05
N PRO A 158 -16.47 0.70 -2.25
CA PRO A 158 -16.18 -0.64 -2.76
C PRO A 158 -15.03 -1.34 -2.02
#